data_AF-A0AAN9UKJ6-F1
#
_entry.id   AF-A0AAN9UKJ6-F1
#
_cell.length_a   1.000
_cell.length_b   1.000
_cell.length_c   1.000
_cell.angle_alpha   90.00
_cell.angle_beta   90.00
_cell.angle_gamma   90.00
#
_symmetry.space_group_name_H-M   'P 1'
#
loop_
_entity.id
_entity.type
_entity.pdbx_description
1 polymer ?
#
loop_
_entity_poly.entity_id
_entity_poly.type
_entity_poly.pdbx_seq_one_letter_code
_entity_poly.pdbx_strand_id
1 'polypeptide(L)'
;MTAKTRLLASDLTTPGLLDAAATTPSACFPPDLVVVTGAPSSSSSSSSSSSSSSALATREARLARDVYVQVVDLEDLSRSRWEQVEELEAVERGERTRGREVIRLPVSNGNNDDGNGAVVEQQNAIPSSSRNVTHRLVLQDCMGQKAFALELMRIPRISIGTLNIGEKILLRKGTVVARGTIMLEPTTCVFLGGKVEPWQKAWVEGRLARLKEAVGPGQGGAAG
;
A
#
# COMPACT_ATOMS: atom_id res chain seq x y z
N MET A 1 6.84 23.90 -10.18
CA MET A 1 7.18 22.49 -9.88
C MET A 1 8.70 22.37 -9.86
N THR A 2 9.30 21.94 -8.75
CA THR A 2 10.78 21.85 -8.61
C THR A 2 11.31 20.50 -9.12
N ALA A 3 12.61 20.41 -9.41
CA ALA A 3 13.26 19.16 -9.83
C ALA A 3 13.06 18.02 -8.81
N LYS A 4 13.10 18.34 -7.51
CA LYS A 4 12.83 17.39 -6.42
C LYS A 4 11.41 16.82 -6.50
N THR A 5 10.40 17.67 -6.75
CA THR A 5 9.01 17.21 -6.88
C THR A 5 8.84 16.29 -8.09
N ARG A 6 9.53 16.58 -9.20
CA ARG A 6 9.49 15.71 -10.40
C ARG A 6 10.09 14.35 -10.12
N LEU A 7 11.26 14.29 -9.47
CA LEU A 7 11.92 13.04 -9.11
C LEU A 7 11.05 12.16 -8.20
N LEU A 8 10.40 12.78 -7.20
CA LEU A 8 9.50 12.07 -6.28
C LEU A 8 8.19 11.61 -6.94
N ALA A 9 7.80 12.20 -8.08
CA ALA A 9 6.64 11.80 -8.87
C ALA A 9 6.95 10.78 -9.97
N SER A 10 8.23 10.52 -10.23
CA SER A 10 8.67 9.55 -11.23
C SER A 10 8.68 8.13 -10.67
N ASP A 11 8.53 7.15 -11.57
CA ASP A 11 8.76 5.73 -11.26
C ASP A 11 10.26 5.47 -11.11
N LEU A 12 10.69 4.87 -9.99
CA LEU A 12 12.10 4.55 -9.72
C LEU A 12 12.73 3.63 -10.77
N THR A 13 11.93 2.90 -11.54
CA THR A 13 12.40 1.99 -12.59
C THR A 13 12.65 2.70 -13.93
N THR A 14 12.35 4.00 -14.02
CA THR A 14 12.56 4.79 -15.23
C THR A 14 14.06 4.82 -15.60
N PRO A 15 14.45 4.40 -16.81
CA PRO A 15 15.85 4.36 -17.20
C PRO A 15 16.46 5.78 -17.22
N GLY A 16 17.66 5.92 -16.67
CA GLY A 16 18.37 7.21 -16.60
C GLY A 16 17.85 8.18 -15.54
N LEU A 17 16.91 7.77 -14.68
CA LEU A 17 16.42 8.61 -13.58
C LEU A 17 17.39 8.69 -12.40
N LEU A 18 18.08 7.58 -12.11
CA LEU A 18 19.04 7.46 -11.03
C LEU A 18 20.46 7.27 -11.59
N ASP A 19 21.45 7.71 -10.81
CA ASP A 19 22.86 7.48 -11.12
C ASP A 19 23.16 5.98 -11.20
N ALA A 20 24.10 5.58 -12.05
CA ALA A 20 24.45 4.17 -12.25
C ALA A 20 24.84 3.44 -10.96
N ALA A 21 25.42 4.14 -9.98
CA ALA A 21 25.75 3.60 -8.67
C ALA A 21 24.50 3.16 -7.87
N ALA A 22 23.41 3.91 -7.97
CA ALA A 22 22.14 3.63 -7.30
C ALA A 22 21.33 2.50 -7.98
N THR A 23 21.71 2.15 -9.21
CA THR A 23 21.07 1.09 -10.02
C THR A 23 21.90 -0.20 -10.05
N THR A 24 22.98 -0.27 -9.25
CA THR A 24 23.75 -1.52 -9.15
C THR A 24 22.93 -2.59 -8.43
N PRO A 25 23.05 -3.88 -8.81
CA PRO A 25 22.36 -4.97 -8.10
C PRO A 25 22.67 -4.98 -6.59
N SER A 26 23.87 -4.52 -6.24
CA SER A 26 24.28 -4.40 -4.85
C SER A 26 23.48 -3.34 -4.08
N ALA A 27 23.00 -2.27 -4.72
CA ALA A 27 22.20 -1.18 -4.14
C ALA A 27 20.68 -1.48 -4.09
N CYS A 28 20.27 -2.62 -4.62
CA CYS A 28 18.88 -3.05 -4.79
C CYS A 28 18.53 -4.16 -3.79
N PHE A 29 17.31 -4.69 -3.86
CA PHE A 29 16.97 -5.87 -3.06
C PHE A 29 17.85 -7.07 -3.44
N PRO A 30 18.26 -7.90 -2.46
CA PRO A 30 18.89 -9.17 -2.78
C PRO A 30 17.86 -10.08 -3.48
N PRO A 31 18.28 -10.90 -4.46
CA PRO A 31 17.36 -11.72 -5.26
C PRO A 31 16.50 -12.67 -4.41
N ASP A 32 17.01 -13.09 -3.25
CA ASP A 32 16.28 -13.98 -2.34
C ASP A 32 15.05 -13.31 -1.72
N LEU A 33 15.04 -11.98 -1.61
CA LEU A 33 13.97 -11.20 -0.96
C LEU A 33 12.81 -10.88 -1.93
N VAL A 34 12.95 -11.23 -3.20
CA VAL A 34 12.01 -10.87 -4.26
C VAL A 34 10.78 -11.76 -4.23
N VAL A 35 9.62 -11.13 -4.22
CA VAL A 35 8.33 -11.80 -4.41
C VAL A 35 8.19 -12.14 -5.89
N VAL A 36 8.11 -13.43 -6.20
CA VAL A 36 7.66 -13.91 -7.50
C VAL A 36 6.14 -13.69 -7.59
N THR A 37 5.72 -12.48 -7.94
CA THR A 37 4.31 -12.23 -8.27
C THR A 37 4.05 -12.76 -9.67
N GLY A 38 3.85 -14.08 -9.80
CA GLY A 38 3.43 -14.70 -11.04
C GLY A 38 1.90 -14.76 -11.14
N ALA A 39 1.31 -14.04 -12.08
CA ALA A 39 0.33 -14.71 -12.95
C ALA A 39 1.12 -15.49 -14.01
N PRO A 40 0.73 -16.71 -14.42
CA PRO A 40 1.48 -17.52 -15.36
C PRO A 40 1.38 -16.92 -16.78
N SER A 41 2.21 -15.93 -17.08
CA SER A 41 2.40 -15.45 -18.45
C SER A 41 3.36 -16.38 -19.18
N SER A 42 2.81 -17.22 -20.05
CA SER A 42 3.53 -18.00 -21.05
C SER A 42 4.27 -17.08 -22.01
N SER A 43 5.51 -16.74 -21.68
CA SER A 43 6.47 -16.28 -22.67
C SER A 43 7.85 -16.78 -22.26
N SER A 44 8.31 -17.73 -23.07
CA SER A 44 9.60 -18.38 -23.00
C SER A 44 10.71 -17.39 -23.30
N SER A 45 11.46 -17.01 -22.28
CA SER A 45 12.87 -16.65 -22.42
C SER A 45 13.60 -17.22 -21.21
N SER A 46 14.19 -18.38 -21.44
CA SER A 46 15.04 -19.13 -20.54
C SER A 46 16.24 -18.31 -20.10
N SER A 47 16.25 -17.89 -18.85
CA SER A 47 17.47 -17.83 -18.05
C SER A 47 17.17 -18.53 -16.73
N SER A 48 17.79 -19.69 -16.59
CA SER A 48 17.73 -20.54 -15.42
C SER A 48 18.38 -19.84 -14.23
N SER A 49 17.56 -19.30 -13.33
CA SER A 49 17.93 -19.15 -11.93
C SER A 49 16.89 -19.89 -11.10
N SER A 50 17.14 -21.18 -10.91
CA SER A 50 16.62 -21.95 -9.80
C SER A 50 17.20 -21.38 -8.49
N SER A 51 16.71 -20.22 -8.06
CA SER A 51 16.89 -19.73 -6.71
C SER A 51 15.88 -20.44 -5.83
N SER A 52 16.26 -21.62 -5.33
CA SER A 52 15.65 -22.19 -4.13
C SER A 52 15.56 -21.08 -3.08
N SER A 53 14.34 -20.76 -2.61
CA SER A 53 14.04 -19.56 -1.82
C SER A 53 14.68 -19.59 -0.42
N SER A 54 15.99 -19.39 -0.36
CA SER A 54 16.80 -19.29 0.87
C SER A 54 16.23 -18.25 1.84
N ALA A 55 15.64 -17.14 1.37
CA ALA A 55 15.01 -16.14 2.23
C ALA A 55 13.76 -16.63 2.96
N LEU A 56 12.99 -17.56 2.37
CA LEU A 56 11.84 -18.17 3.08
C LEU A 56 12.31 -19.14 4.16
N ALA A 57 13.44 -19.83 3.92
CA ALA A 57 14.09 -20.70 4.90
C ALA A 57 14.86 -19.91 5.97
N THR A 58 15.32 -18.71 5.64
CA THR A 58 16.04 -17.83 6.56
C THR A 58 15.07 -17.20 7.55
N ARG A 59 15.24 -17.57 8.83
CA ARG A 59 14.37 -17.09 9.91
C ARG A 59 14.39 -15.57 10.03
N GLU A 60 15.58 -14.99 9.98
CA GLU A 60 15.82 -13.55 10.09
C GLU A 60 17.15 -13.18 9.42
N ALA A 61 17.15 -12.06 8.70
CA ALA A 61 18.31 -11.41 8.12
C ALA A 61 18.18 -9.89 8.29
N ARG A 62 19.24 -9.15 7.99
CA ARG A 62 19.22 -7.67 7.99
C ARG A 62 19.72 -7.14 6.67
N LEU A 63 19.10 -6.05 6.18
CA LEU A 63 19.59 -5.35 5.00
C LEU A 63 21.02 -4.85 5.26
N ALA A 64 21.94 -5.24 4.37
CA ALA A 64 23.36 -4.90 4.51
C ALA A 64 23.66 -3.40 4.30
N ARG A 65 22.72 -2.66 3.69
CA ARG A 65 22.86 -1.26 3.29
C ARG A 65 21.51 -0.56 3.20
N ASP A 66 21.58 0.73 2.90
CA ASP A 66 20.43 1.55 2.60
C ASP A 66 19.87 1.23 1.20
N VAL A 67 18.54 1.09 1.09
CA VAL A 67 17.85 0.76 -0.17
C VAL A 67 16.70 1.75 -0.39
N TYR A 68 16.66 2.35 -1.58
CA TYR A 68 15.55 3.20 -2.00
C TYR A 68 14.46 2.35 -2.64
N VAL A 69 13.24 2.54 -2.18
CA VAL A 69 12.09 1.78 -2.62
C VAL A 69 10.90 2.69 -2.84
N GLN A 70 9.93 2.21 -3.61
CA GLN A 70 8.64 2.85 -3.80
C GLN A 70 7.51 1.92 -3.41
N VAL A 71 6.43 2.50 -2.90
CA VAL A 71 5.22 1.75 -2.54
C VAL A 71 4.45 1.40 -3.81
N VAL A 72 4.21 0.12 -4.06
CA VAL A 72 3.39 -0.38 -5.18
C VAL A 72 1.99 -0.75 -4.71
N ASP A 73 1.87 -1.33 -3.53
CA ASP A 73 0.58 -1.73 -2.96
C ASP A 73 0.56 -1.55 -1.44
N LEU A 74 -0.63 -1.41 -0.89
CA LEU A 74 -0.91 -1.25 0.53
C LEU A 74 -2.21 -1.95 0.88
N GLU A 75 -2.17 -2.81 1.89
CA GLU A 75 -3.33 -3.51 2.43
C GLU A 75 -3.43 -3.31 3.94
N ASP A 76 -4.64 -3.15 4.44
CA ASP A 76 -4.96 -3.21 5.87
C ASP A 76 -5.36 -4.65 6.20
N LEU A 77 -4.55 -5.31 7.04
CA LEU A 77 -4.79 -6.68 7.49
C LEU A 77 -5.66 -6.75 8.76
N SER A 78 -5.91 -5.62 9.42
CA SER A 78 -6.71 -5.58 10.65
C SER A 78 -8.21 -5.48 10.39
N ARG A 79 -8.62 -5.17 9.15
CA ARG A 79 -10.02 -5.16 8.72
C ARG A 79 -10.29 -6.28 7.72
N SER A 80 -11.44 -6.93 7.85
CA SER A 80 -11.85 -7.95 6.89
C SER A 80 -11.97 -7.34 5.49
N ARG A 81 -11.55 -8.10 4.47
CA ARG A 81 -11.76 -7.70 3.06
C ARG A 81 -13.23 -7.43 2.78
N TRP A 82 -14.13 -8.20 3.38
CA TRP A 82 -15.58 -8.02 3.26
C TRP A 82 -16.05 -6.67 3.81
N GLU A 83 -15.62 -6.31 5.02
CA GLU A 83 -15.94 -5.03 5.65
C GLU A 83 -15.45 -3.84 4.81
N GLN A 84 -14.27 -3.98 4.19
CA GLN A 84 -13.73 -2.96 3.29
C GLN A 84 -14.52 -2.85 1.98
N VAL A 85 -15.01 -3.97 1.43
CA VAL A 85 -15.89 -3.97 0.24
C VAL A 85 -17.21 -3.29 0.57
N GLU A 86 -17.86 -3.68 1.66
CA GLU A 86 -19.15 -3.14 2.07
C GLU A 86 -19.08 -1.63 2.29
N GLU A 87 -18.04 -1.12 2.95
CA GLU A 87 -17.85 0.32 3.15
C GLU A 87 -17.66 1.06 1.81
N LEU A 88 -16.86 0.51 0.89
CA LEU A 88 -16.63 1.13 -0.42
C LEU A 88 -17.91 1.13 -1.28
N GLU A 89 -18.71 0.05 -1.23
CA GLU A 89 -20.00 -0.02 -1.93
C GLU A 89 -21.06 0.88 -1.30
N ALA A 90 -21.08 1.02 0.03
CA ALA A 90 -21.98 1.93 0.71
C ALA A 90 -21.68 3.39 0.34
N VAL A 91 -20.40 3.75 0.23
CA VAL A 91 -19.99 5.07 -0.28
C VAL A 91 -20.42 5.27 -1.74
N GLU A 92 -20.27 4.27 -2.61
CA GLU A 92 -20.72 4.33 -4.01
C GLU A 92 -22.24 4.47 -4.12
N ARG A 93 -23.00 3.82 -3.21
CA ARG A 93 -24.46 3.92 -3.11
C ARG A 93 -24.94 5.23 -2.45
N GLY A 94 -24.02 6.06 -1.93
CA GLY A 94 -24.35 7.31 -1.24
C GLY A 94 -24.90 7.10 0.19
N GLU A 95 -24.69 5.92 0.76
CA GLU A 95 -25.10 5.52 2.10
C GLU A 95 -23.90 5.64 3.04
N ARG A 96 -23.74 6.81 3.68
CA ARG A 96 -22.75 6.95 4.76
C ARG A 96 -23.48 6.80 6.08
N THR A 97 -23.32 5.67 6.75
CA THR A 97 -23.84 5.46 8.10
C THR A 97 -22.97 6.19 9.12
N ARG A 98 -23.48 7.25 9.73
CA ARG A 98 -22.82 7.89 10.88
C ARG A 98 -23.47 7.33 12.14
N GLY A 99 -22.95 6.20 12.62
CA GLY A 99 -23.51 5.48 13.78
C GLY A 99 -24.69 4.57 13.39
N ARG A 100 -25.83 4.71 14.08
CA ARG A 100 -27.05 3.87 13.86
C ARG A 100 -28.02 4.47 12.83
N GLU A 101 -27.63 5.57 12.18
CA GLU A 101 -28.47 6.35 11.28
C GLU A 101 -27.92 6.29 9.85
N VAL A 102 -28.75 5.88 8.90
CA VAL A 102 -28.46 5.84 7.46
C VAL A 102 -28.79 7.21 6.89
N ILE A 103 -27.77 8.03 6.62
CA ILE A 103 -27.94 9.30 5.92
C ILE A 103 -27.87 9.01 4.42
N ARG A 104 -29.01 9.12 3.73
CA ARG A 104 -29.07 9.10 2.27
C ARG A 104 -28.69 10.48 1.76
N LEU A 105 -27.55 10.60 1.07
CA LEU A 105 -27.21 11.87 0.43
C LEU A 105 -28.13 12.08 -0.79
N PRO A 106 -28.85 13.22 -0.89
CA PRO A 106 -29.63 13.52 -2.07
C PRO A 106 -28.72 13.72 -3.29
N VAL A 107 -29.05 13.03 -4.37
CA VAL A 107 -28.57 13.37 -5.71
C VAL A 107 -29.04 14.79 -6.04
N SER A 108 -28.08 15.65 -6.38
CA SER A 108 -28.32 17.06 -6.68
C SER A 108 -29.23 17.21 -7.91
N ASN A 109 -30.51 17.52 -7.67
CA ASN A 109 -31.39 18.15 -8.64
C ASN A 109 -32.02 19.35 -7.93
N GLY A 110 -31.61 20.54 -8.37
CA GLY A 110 -31.76 21.78 -7.63
C GLY A 110 -33.19 22.28 -7.44
N ASN A 111 -33.39 23.01 -6.35
CA ASN A 111 -34.13 24.28 -6.30
C ASN A 111 -33.85 24.98 -4.95
N ASN A 112 -33.79 26.31 -4.99
CA ASN A 112 -33.58 27.24 -3.86
C ASN A 112 -34.52 27.01 -2.66
N ASP A 113 -34.08 27.31 -1.44
CA ASP A 113 -34.45 28.53 -0.68
C ASP A 113 -33.87 28.53 0.76
N ASP A 114 -33.69 29.72 1.32
CA ASP A 114 -32.94 30.09 2.53
C ASP A 114 -33.52 29.61 3.87
N GLY A 115 -32.65 29.37 4.87
CA GLY A 115 -33.06 29.01 6.24
C GLY A 115 -31.95 29.01 7.30
N ASN A 116 -31.69 30.18 7.88
CA ASN A 116 -30.84 30.48 9.04
C ASN A 116 -31.13 29.66 10.31
N GLY A 117 -30.10 29.14 11.01
CA GLY A 117 -30.20 28.80 12.44
C GLY A 117 -29.26 27.74 13.01
N ALA A 118 -28.48 28.15 14.03
CA ALA A 118 -27.83 27.36 15.09
C ALA A 118 -26.49 26.66 14.77
N VAL A 119 -25.41 27.36 15.12
CA VAL A 119 -24.11 26.81 15.46
C VAL A 119 -24.24 25.91 16.70
N VAL A 120 -24.17 24.60 16.51
CA VAL A 120 -23.92 23.64 17.59
C VAL A 120 -22.50 23.13 17.43
N GLU A 121 -21.58 23.71 18.21
CA GLU A 121 -20.27 23.14 18.49
C GLU A 121 -20.46 21.82 19.23
N GLN A 122 -20.65 20.73 18.47
CA GLN A 122 -20.64 19.40 19.04
C GLN A 122 -19.27 18.78 18.81
N GLN A 123 -18.49 18.85 19.89
CA GLN A 123 -17.23 18.16 20.14
C GLN A 123 -17.21 16.81 19.41
N ASN A 124 -16.41 16.75 18.35
CA ASN A 124 -16.21 15.57 17.56
C ASN A 124 -15.50 14.55 18.46
N ALA A 125 -16.26 13.62 19.04
CA ALA A 125 -15.72 12.42 19.64
C ALA A 125 -14.90 11.72 18.55
N ILE A 126 -13.58 11.86 18.66
CA ILE A 126 -12.62 11.17 17.82
C ILE A 126 -12.94 9.68 18.01
N PRO A 127 -13.35 8.93 16.97
CA PRO A 127 -13.50 7.49 17.12
C PRO A 127 -12.13 6.97 17.55
N SER A 128 -12.08 6.43 18.77
CA SER A 128 -10.92 5.81 19.38
C SER A 128 -10.64 4.44 18.72
N SER A 129 -10.45 4.46 17.41
CA SER A 129 -10.04 3.31 16.61
C SER A 129 -8.62 3.50 16.10
N SER A 130 -7.72 4.03 16.92
CA SER A 130 -6.31 3.61 16.85
C SER A 130 -6.18 2.15 17.33
N ARG A 131 -7.10 1.28 16.90
CA ARG A 131 -6.92 -0.17 16.91
C ARG A 131 -5.57 -0.39 16.23
N ASN A 132 -4.76 -1.29 16.77
CA ASN A 132 -3.47 -1.63 16.17
C ASN A 132 -3.72 -2.15 14.75
N VAL A 133 -3.65 -1.24 13.78
CA VAL A 133 -3.83 -1.54 12.36
C VAL A 133 -2.48 -2.01 11.86
N THR A 134 -2.42 -3.25 11.39
CA THR A 134 -1.23 -3.83 10.79
C THR A 134 -1.39 -3.73 9.29
N HIS A 135 -0.51 -2.98 8.65
CA HIS A 135 -0.52 -2.86 7.20
C HIS A 135 0.53 -3.77 6.55
N ARG A 136 0.16 -4.33 5.40
CA ARG A 136 1.06 -5.02 4.48
C ARG A 136 1.31 -4.13 3.28
N LEU A 137 2.58 -3.95 2.93
CA LEU A 137 2.98 -3.18 1.76
C LEU A 137 3.65 -4.10 0.74
N VAL A 138 3.52 -3.75 -0.53
CA VAL A 138 4.40 -4.25 -1.59
C VAL A 138 5.33 -3.10 -1.96
N LEU A 139 6.63 -3.30 -1.75
CA LEU A 139 7.68 -2.34 -2.05
C LEU A 139 8.40 -2.75 -3.31
N GLN A 140 8.84 -1.79 -4.12
CA GLN A 140 9.61 -2.04 -5.33
C GLN A 140 10.90 -1.21 -5.31
N ASP A 141 12.03 -1.83 -5.67
CA ASP A 141 13.31 -1.13 -5.83
C ASP A 141 13.45 -0.48 -7.22
N CYS A 142 14.57 0.19 -7.47
CA CYS A 142 14.87 0.81 -8.77
C CYS A 142 15.14 -0.18 -9.92
N MET A 143 15.41 -1.46 -9.61
CA MET A 143 15.50 -2.53 -10.61
C MET A 143 14.14 -3.17 -10.91
N GLY A 144 13.09 -2.72 -10.23
CA GLY A 144 11.74 -3.21 -10.39
C GLY A 144 11.43 -4.48 -9.59
N GLN A 145 12.36 -4.93 -8.74
CA GLN A 145 12.15 -6.09 -7.88
C GLN A 145 11.16 -5.74 -6.78
N LYS A 146 10.21 -6.63 -6.51
CA LYS A 146 9.15 -6.42 -5.53
C LYS A 146 9.39 -7.23 -4.27
N ALA A 147 9.04 -6.67 -3.12
CA ALA A 147 9.20 -7.28 -1.81
C ALA A 147 7.95 -7.05 -0.95
N PHE A 148 7.57 -8.01 -0.11
CA PHE A 148 6.56 -7.77 0.92
C PHE A 148 7.19 -7.06 2.12
N ALA A 149 6.43 -6.15 2.71
CA ALA A 149 6.77 -5.52 3.96
C ALA A 149 5.58 -5.52 4.92
N LEU A 150 5.86 -5.65 6.21
CA LEU A 150 4.87 -5.59 7.28
C LEU A 150 5.26 -4.51 8.29
N GLU A 151 4.26 -3.75 8.72
CA GLU A 151 4.39 -2.79 9.81
C GLU A 151 4.58 -3.54 11.14
N LEU A 152 5.83 -3.64 11.61
CA LEU A 152 6.16 -4.32 12.88
C LEU A 152 5.86 -3.40 14.08
N MET A 153 6.19 -2.12 13.95
CA MET A 153 5.87 -1.07 14.90
C MET A 153 4.98 -0.03 14.24
N ARG A 154 4.05 0.56 15.00
CA ARG A 154 3.10 1.53 14.45
C ARG A 154 3.83 2.73 13.83
N ILE A 155 3.58 2.98 12.55
CA ILE A 155 4.03 4.13 11.80
C ILE A 155 2.76 4.88 11.34
N PRO A 156 2.41 6.02 11.96
CA PRO A 156 1.18 6.76 11.61
C PRO A 156 1.06 7.15 10.14
N ARG A 157 2.19 7.30 9.44
CA ARG A 157 2.22 7.61 8.00
C ARG A 157 1.76 6.42 7.14
N ILE A 158 1.87 5.19 7.63
CA ILE A 158 1.37 3.99 6.96
C ILE A 158 -0.10 3.84 7.32
N SER A 159 -0.96 4.39 6.48
CA SER A 159 -2.42 4.22 6.56
C SER A 159 -3.03 4.50 5.20
N ILE A 160 -4.12 3.79 4.91
CA ILE A 160 -4.86 3.98 3.66
C ILE A 160 -5.42 5.40 3.61
N GLY A 161 -5.19 6.11 2.49
CA GLY A 161 -5.56 7.51 2.30
C GLY A 161 -4.53 8.51 2.82
N THR A 162 -3.56 8.07 3.63
CA THR A 162 -2.41 8.90 4.05
C THR A 162 -1.18 8.58 3.20
N LEU A 163 -0.85 7.30 3.08
CA LEU A 163 0.26 6.83 2.26
C LEU A 163 -0.14 6.81 0.79
N ASN A 164 0.68 7.39 -0.08
CA ASN A 164 0.43 7.39 -1.52
C ASN A 164 1.15 6.23 -2.21
N ILE A 165 0.55 5.74 -3.30
CA ILE A 165 1.19 4.79 -4.20
C ILE A 165 2.23 5.52 -5.04
N GLY A 166 3.40 4.89 -5.17
CA GLY A 166 4.61 5.47 -5.72
C GLY A 166 5.39 6.35 -4.74
N GLU A 167 4.93 6.48 -3.48
CA GLU A 167 5.66 7.21 -2.44
C GLU A 167 7.03 6.56 -2.19
N LYS A 168 8.06 7.39 -2.08
CA LYS A 168 9.45 6.94 -1.94
C LYS A 168 9.81 6.75 -0.47
N ILE A 169 10.44 5.63 -0.18
CA ILE A 169 10.89 5.24 1.15
C ILE A 169 12.36 4.87 1.05
N LEU A 170 13.15 5.32 2.03
CA LEU A 170 14.50 4.84 2.26
C LEU A 170 14.47 3.83 3.41
N LEU A 171 14.81 2.59 3.11
CA LEU A 171 15.07 1.56 4.10
C LEU A 171 16.53 1.66 4.51
N ARG A 172 16.80 1.88 5.80
CA ARG A 172 18.17 1.99 6.31
C ARG A 172 18.83 0.63 6.43
N LYS A 173 20.15 0.62 6.37
CA LYS A 173 21.00 -0.49 6.77
C LYS A 173 20.57 -1.01 8.14
N GLY A 174 20.47 -2.33 8.25
CA GLY A 174 20.04 -2.99 9.48
C GLY A 174 18.53 -3.26 9.57
N THR A 175 17.72 -2.81 8.61
CA THR A 175 16.29 -3.17 8.53
C THR A 175 16.15 -4.69 8.54
N VAL A 176 15.28 -5.20 9.41
CA VAL A 176 15.08 -6.63 9.61
C VAL A 176 14.23 -7.21 8.48
N VAL A 177 14.61 -8.39 8.01
CA VAL A 177 13.87 -9.19 7.04
C VAL A 177 13.65 -10.56 7.66
N ALA A 178 12.40 -10.96 7.83
CA ALA A 178 12.05 -12.27 8.38
C ALA A 178 11.23 -13.04 7.36
N ARG A 179 11.65 -14.26 7.00
CA ARG A 179 10.96 -15.13 6.03
C ARG A 179 10.62 -14.41 4.72
N GLY A 180 11.58 -13.66 4.16
CA GLY A 180 11.39 -12.88 2.94
C GLY A 180 10.46 -11.66 3.06
N THR A 181 10.05 -11.26 4.27
CA THR A 181 9.24 -10.06 4.50
C THR A 181 10.05 -9.01 5.25
N ILE A 182 10.03 -7.77 4.76
CA ILE A 182 10.70 -6.63 5.40
C ILE A 182 9.87 -6.19 6.61
N MET A 183 10.49 -6.12 7.78
CA MET A 183 9.86 -5.65 9.02
C MET A 183 10.09 -4.13 9.13
N LEU A 184 9.03 -3.35 8.97
CA LEU A 184 9.09 -1.89 8.98
C LEU A 184 9.01 -1.37 10.42
N GLU A 185 9.97 -0.55 10.79
CA GLU A 185 10.02 0.18 12.05
C GLU A 185 10.25 1.68 11.79
N PRO A 186 9.72 2.58 12.64
CA PRO A 186 9.93 4.03 12.51
C PRO A 186 11.42 4.45 12.51
N THR A 187 12.29 3.66 13.13
CA THR A 187 13.73 3.92 13.27
C THR A 187 14.52 3.58 12.01
N THR A 188 14.06 2.59 11.24
CA THR A 188 14.76 2.05 10.06
C THR A 188 14.15 2.55 8.75
N CYS A 189 12.96 3.14 8.78
CA CYS A 189 12.24 3.58 7.60
C CYS A 189 12.12 5.11 7.55
N VAL A 190 12.61 5.73 6.46
CA VAL A 190 12.50 7.17 6.22
C VAL A 190 11.62 7.42 5.00
N PHE A 191 10.51 8.10 5.19
CA PHE A 191 9.59 8.45 4.10
C PHE A 191 10.02 9.75 3.42
N LEU A 192 10.43 9.64 2.16
CA LEU A 192 10.88 10.76 1.34
C LEU A 192 9.70 11.50 0.69
N GLY A 193 8.52 10.87 0.64
CA GLY A 193 7.31 11.42 0.05
C GLY A 193 7.24 11.16 -1.46
N GLY A 194 6.38 11.90 -2.14
CA GLY A 194 6.08 11.68 -3.55
C GLY A 194 4.85 10.80 -3.78
N LYS A 195 4.43 10.75 -5.03
CA LYS A 195 3.28 9.99 -5.50
C LYS A 195 3.41 9.86 -7.01
N VAL A 196 3.12 8.68 -7.53
CA VAL A 196 3.01 8.48 -8.98
C VAL A 196 1.52 8.57 -9.32
N GLU A 197 1.08 9.71 -9.88
CA GLU A 197 -0.34 10.02 -10.10
C GLU A 197 -1.10 8.92 -10.87
N PRO A 198 -0.56 8.38 -11.99
CA PRO A 198 -1.23 7.31 -12.72
C PRO A 198 -1.43 6.05 -11.86
N TRP A 199 -0.43 5.70 -11.03
CA TRP A 199 -0.50 4.52 -10.17
C TRP A 199 -1.47 4.71 -9.01
N GLN A 200 -1.47 5.88 -8.38
CA GLN A 200 -2.43 6.21 -7.33
C GLN A 200 -3.87 6.12 -7.87
N LYS A 201 -4.12 6.70 -9.05
CA LYS A 201 -5.45 6.68 -9.67
C LYS A 201 -5.89 5.24 -9.97
N ALA A 202 -5.05 4.47 -10.67
CA ALA A 202 -5.33 3.07 -10.99
C ALA A 202 -5.51 2.20 -9.73
N TRP A 203 -4.74 2.45 -8.68
CA TRP A 203 -4.85 1.72 -7.42
C TRP A 203 -6.17 1.99 -6.70
N VAL A 204 -6.60 3.27 -6.62
CA VAL A 204 -7.87 3.66 -6.00
C VAL A 204 -9.06 3.09 -6.79
N GLU A 205 -9.08 3.28 -8.11
CA GLU A 205 -10.15 2.80 -8.99
C GLU A 205 -10.24 1.28 -9.00
N GLY A 206 -9.10 0.59 -9.02
CA GLY A 206 -9.02 -0.87 -9.01
C GLY A 206 -9.16 -1.51 -7.63
N ARG A 207 -9.28 -0.73 -6.55
CA ARG A 207 -9.27 -1.28 -5.18
C ARG A 207 -10.50 -2.14 -4.89
N LEU A 208 -11.68 -1.68 -5.28
CA LEU A 208 -12.94 -2.41 -5.08
C LEU A 208 -12.92 -3.76 -5.81
N ALA A 209 -12.51 -3.75 -7.08
CA ALA A 209 -12.41 -4.97 -7.89
C ALA A 209 -11.42 -5.98 -7.29
N ARG A 210 -10.23 -5.53 -6.89
CA ARG A 210 -9.22 -6.38 -6.24
C ARG A 210 -9.73 -6.97 -4.92
N LEU A 211 -10.42 -6.19 -4.11
CA LEU A 211 -10.98 -6.68 -2.85
C LEU A 211 -12.07 -7.74 -3.09
N LYS A 212 -12.96 -7.53 -4.07
CA LYS A 212 -14.00 -8.50 -4.45
C LYS A 212 -13.41 -9.81 -4.96
N GLU A 213 -12.42 -9.74 -5.84
CA GLU A 213 -11.70 -10.91 -6.36
C GLU A 213 -11.01 -11.67 -5.22
N ALA A 214 -10.37 -10.94 -4.30
CA ALA A 214 -9.66 -11.51 -3.16
C ALA A 214 -10.58 -12.12 -2.09
N VAL A 215 -11.87 -11.82 -2.11
CA VAL A 215 -12.90 -12.50 -1.30
C VAL A 215 -13.38 -13.77 -2.01
N GLY A 216 -13.62 -13.69 -3.32
CA GLY A 216 -14.08 -14.82 -4.16
C GLY A 216 -15.45 -15.42 -3.72
N PRO A 217 -16.07 -16.26 -4.55
CA PRO A 217 -17.34 -16.92 -4.20
C PRO A 217 -17.19 -18.09 -3.19
N GLY A 218 -16.01 -18.32 -2.61
CA GLY A 218 -15.67 -19.54 -1.87
C GLY A 218 -15.68 -19.46 -0.34
N GLN A 219 -16.02 -18.31 0.25
CA GLN A 219 -15.92 -18.12 1.71
C GLN A 219 -17.28 -17.84 2.39
N GLY A 220 -18.37 -18.36 1.79
CA GLY A 220 -19.74 -18.27 2.28
C GLY A 220 -20.46 -19.63 2.46
N GLY A 221 -19.75 -20.76 2.41
CA GLY A 221 -20.40 -22.08 2.46
C GLY A 221 -19.46 -23.22 2.83
N ALA A 222 -19.10 -23.32 4.11
CA ALA A 222 -18.55 -24.54 4.72
C ALA A 222 -18.91 -24.56 6.21
N ALA A 223 -20.20 -24.57 6.49
CA ALA A 223 -20.77 -24.99 7.77
C ALA A 223 -22.10 -25.68 7.45
N GLY A 224 -22.08 -27.02 7.51
CA GLY A 224 -23.18 -27.91 7.18
C GLY A 224 -22.68 -29.33 7.10
#